data_AF-A0A939EH10-F1
#
_entry.id   AF-A0A939EH10-F1
#
_cell.length_a   1.000
_cell.length_b   1.000
_cell.length_c   1.000
_cell.angle_alpha   90.00
_cell.angle_beta   90.00
_cell.angle_gamma   90.00
#
_symmetry.space_group_name_H-M   'P 1'
#
loop_
_entity.id
_entity.type
_entity.pdbx_description
1 polymer ?
#
loop_
_entity_poly.entity_id
_entity_poly.type
_entity_poly.pdbx_seq_one_letter_code
_entity_poly.pdbx_strand_id
1 'polypeptide(L)'
;MLSLGRLPAVAIAGTIVSACSGGVVSPTESEIDACVKAILKHGGVGVKGDQYGYSVRSGTGGRFVQLNYPITEKRPGFSCTLLDGELSEIVRIEQIFPSSGKEL
;
A
#
# COMPACT_ATOMS: atom_id res chain seq x y z
N MET A 1 34.74 -9.15 50.34
CA MET A 1 33.58 -8.52 51.01
C MET A 1 32.93 -7.57 50.03
N LEU A 2 31.61 -7.68 49.93
CA LEU A 2 30.60 -6.84 49.26
C LEU A 2 30.61 -6.63 47.73
N SER A 3 29.54 -7.22 47.18
CA SER A 3 28.82 -6.95 45.94
C SER A 3 28.25 -5.53 45.84
N LEU A 4 28.26 -4.99 44.61
CA LEU A 4 27.30 -4.09 43.96
C LEU A 4 27.78 -4.02 42.49
N GLY A 5 27.03 -4.29 41.43
CA GLY A 5 25.62 -4.53 41.24
C GLY A 5 25.30 -4.17 39.78
N ARG A 6 24.79 -5.14 39.02
CA ARG A 6 24.00 -5.04 37.77
C ARG A 6 24.29 -3.88 36.79
N LEU A 7 24.73 -4.26 35.60
CA LEU A 7 23.96 -4.08 34.36
C LEU A 7 24.50 -5.12 33.35
N PRO A 8 23.68 -6.08 32.87
CA PRO A 8 24.06 -6.77 31.65
C PRO A 8 23.90 -5.72 30.54
N ALA A 9 25.02 -5.12 30.14
CA ALA A 9 25.12 -4.57 28.80
C ALA A 9 25.00 -5.78 27.86
N VAL A 10 23.76 -6.19 27.61
CA VAL A 10 23.43 -6.97 26.43
C VAL A 10 23.77 -6.03 25.30
N ALA A 11 25.03 -6.09 24.86
CA ALA A 11 25.39 -5.73 23.52
C ALA A 11 24.62 -6.71 22.65
N ILE A 12 23.34 -6.41 22.44
CA ILE A 12 22.66 -6.77 21.22
C ILE A 12 23.52 -6.04 20.21
N ALA A 13 24.51 -6.76 19.67
CA ALA A 13 25.01 -6.51 18.34
C ALA A 13 23.76 -6.64 17.47
N GLY A 14 22.97 -5.57 17.48
CA GLY A 14 21.97 -5.30 16.50
C GLY A 14 22.80 -5.04 15.27
N THR A 15 23.19 -6.12 14.61
CA THR A 15 22.93 -6.22 13.19
C THR A 15 21.47 -5.81 13.02
N ILE A 16 21.26 -4.49 12.93
CA ILE A 16 20.27 -3.94 12.06
C ILE A 16 20.66 -4.59 10.74
N VAL A 17 20.05 -5.74 10.45
CA VAL A 17 20.05 -6.27 9.11
C VAL A 17 19.19 -5.26 8.38
N SER A 18 19.86 -4.18 7.96
CA SER A 18 19.51 -3.38 6.82
C SER A 18 19.51 -4.34 5.63
N ALA A 19 18.48 -5.18 5.57
CA ALA A 19 18.03 -5.78 4.32
C ALA A 19 17.30 -4.70 3.52
N CYS A 20 17.97 -3.55 3.32
CA CYS A 20 17.76 -2.71 2.16
C CYS A 20 18.44 -3.40 0.98
N SER A 21 18.02 -4.63 0.68
CA SER A 21 18.34 -5.27 -0.58
C SER A 21 17.51 -4.54 -1.62
N GLY A 22 18.15 -3.59 -2.30
CA GLY A 22 17.58 -2.69 -3.29
C GLY A 22 17.07 -3.39 -4.55
N GLY A 23 16.11 -4.29 -4.40
CA GLY A 23 15.13 -4.54 -5.45
C GLY A 23 14.07 -3.47 -5.34
N VAL A 24 13.75 -2.78 -6.43
CA VAL A 24 12.52 -1.99 -6.50
C VAL A 24 11.38 -2.98 -6.23
N VAL A 25 10.84 -2.96 -5.02
CA VAL A 25 9.73 -3.85 -4.66
C VAL A 25 8.48 -3.26 -5.30
N SER A 26 8.22 -3.66 -6.54
CA SER A 26 7.02 -3.28 -7.26
C SER A 26 5.88 -4.26 -6.99
N PRO A 27 4.63 -3.83 -7.20
CA PRO A 27 3.49 -4.72 -7.31
C PRO A 27 3.69 -5.71 -8.47
N THR A 28 3.24 -6.95 -8.31
CA THR A 28 3.20 -7.93 -9.39
C THR A 28 2.01 -7.68 -10.32
N GLU A 29 2.03 -8.25 -11.52
CA GLU A 29 0.88 -8.18 -12.43
C GLU A 29 -0.38 -8.82 -11.82
N SER A 30 -0.23 -9.91 -11.06
CA SER A 30 -1.35 -10.57 -10.39
C SER A 30 -1.98 -9.68 -9.31
N GLU A 31 -1.17 -8.94 -8.55
CA GLU A 31 -1.63 -7.97 -7.55
C GLU A 31 -2.37 -6.80 -8.22
N ILE A 32 -1.83 -6.30 -9.32
CA ILE A 32 -2.48 -5.26 -10.13
C ILE A 32 -3.83 -5.75 -10.66
N ASP A 33 -3.88 -6.95 -11.23
CA ASP A 33 -5.10 -7.50 -11.81
C ASP A 33 -6.16 -7.82 -10.75
N ALA A 34 -5.76 -8.25 -9.55
CA ALA A 34 -6.65 -8.41 -8.42
C ALA A 34 -7.35 -7.10 -8.04
N CYS A 35 -6.58 -6.01 -7.94
CA CYS A 35 -7.13 -4.67 -7.68
C CYS A 35 -8.01 -4.16 -8.81
N VAL A 36 -7.60 -4.32 -10.08
CA VAL A 36 -8.43 -3.93 -11.23
C VAL A 36 -9.76 -4.68 -11.21
N LYS A 37 -9.75 -5.99 -10.98
CA LYS A 37 -10.97 -6.81 -10.89
C LYS A 37 -11.87 -6.36 -9.74
N ALA A 38 -11.30 -6.00 -8.59
CA ALA A 38 -12.05 -5.45 -7.47
C ALA A 38 -12.71 -4.12 -7.84
N ILE A 39 -11.95 -3.17 -8.40
CA ILE A 39 -12.44 -1.84 -8.77
C ILE A 39 -13.54 -1.90 -9.83
N LEU A 40 -13.41 -2.78 -10.83
CA LEU A 40 -14.45 -2.99 -11.84
C LEU A 40 -15.79 -3.44 -11.22
N LYS A 41 -15.77 -4.20 -10.12
CA LYS A 41 -17.00 -4.57 -9.39
C LYS A 41 -17.65 -3.39 -8.66
N HIS A 42 -16.87 -2.37 -8.30
CA HIS A 42 -17.35 -1.14 -7.64
C HIS A 42 -17.69 -0.02 -8.65
N GLY A 43 -17.91 -0.37 -9.92
CA GLY A 43 -18.32 0.58 -10.97
C GLY A 43 -17.18 1.38 -11.59
N GLY A 44 -15.91 0.98 -11.39
CA GLY A 44 -14.79 1.55 -12.12
C GLY A 44 -14.77 1.12 -13.59
N VAL A 45 -14.27 1.98 -14.47
CA VAL A 45 -14.00 1.69 -15.89
C VAL A 45 -12.59 2.15 -16.24
N GLY A 46 -11.89 1.49 -17.17
CA GLY A 46 -10.57 1.97 -17.64
C GLY A 46 -9.48 2.04 -16.56
N VAL A 47 -9.42 1.04 -15.69
CA VAL A 47 -8.63 1.08 -14.44
C VAL A 47 -7.21 0.52 -14.60
N LYS A 48 -6.99 -0.41 -15.54
CA LYS A 48 -5.70 -1.08 -15.73
C LYS A 48 -4.68 -0.13 -16.34
N GLY A 49 -3.53 0.02 -15.67
CA GLY A 49 -2.44 0.91 -16.12
C GLY A 49 -2.61 2.38 -15.68
N ASP A 50 -3.69 2.70 -14.98
CA ASP A 50 -3.97 4.05 -14.46
C ASP A 50 -3.58 4.16 -12.97
N GLN A 51 -2.61 3.36 -12.51
CA GLN A 51 -2.10 3.50 -11.14
C GLN A 51 -1.21 4.75 -11.09
N TYR A 52 -1.47 5.66 -10.16
CA TYR A 52 -0.64 6.86 -9.99
C TYR A 52 0.40 6.72 -8.88
N GLY A 53 0.35 5.62 -8.12
CA GLY A 53 1.31 5.32 -7.08
C GLY A 53 1.03 4.00 -6.40
N TYR A 54 2.04 3.49 -5.69
CA TYR A 54 1.93 2.28 -4.90
C TYR A 54 2.81 2.34 -3.66
N SER A 55 2.48 1.53 -2.66
CA SER A 55 3.34 1.21 -1.53
C SER A 55 3.44 -0.30 -1.40
N VAL A 56 4.67 -0.82 -1.34
CA VAL A 56 4.89 -2.24 -1.05
C VAL A 56 5.76 -2.37 0.19
N ARG A 57 5.33 -3.24 1.10
CA ARG A 57 6.08 -3.57 2.32
C ARG A 57 6.03 -5.07 2.51
N SER A 58 7.18 -5.69 2.75
CA SER A 58 7.26 -7.11 3.11
C SER A 58 7.90 -7.23 4.47
N GLY A 59 7.31 -8.03 5.35
CA GLY A 59 7.85 -8.29 6.69
C GLY A 59 7.38 -9.63 7.24
N THR A 60 7.59 -9.83 8.53
CA THR A 60 7.16 -11.04 9.26
C THR A 60 5.64 -11.25 9.24
N GLY A 61 4.87 -10.19 9.03
CA GLY A 61 3.41 -10.22 8.89
C GLY A 61 2.91 -10.42 7.46
N GLY A 62 3.78 -10.81 6.52
CA GLY A 62 3.44 -11.02 5.12
C GLY A 62 3.82 -9.85 4.21
N ARG A 63 3.33 -9.92 2.97
CA ARG A 63 3.51 -8.92 1.92
C ARG A 63 2.27 -8.04 1.83
N PHE A 64 2.46 -6.76 2.08
CA PHE A 64 1.45 -5.73 1.98
C PHE A 64 1.67 -4.91 0.70
N VAL A 65 0.62 -4.77 -0.10
CA VAL A 65 0.64 -3.97 -1.33
C VAL A 65 -0.55 -3.03 -1.33
N GLN A 66 -0.30 -1.74 -1.45
CA GLN A 66 -1.34 -0.74 -1.66
C GLN A 66 -1.15 -0.10 -3.04
N LEU A 67 -2.21 -0.14 -3.85
CA LEU A 67 -2.29 0.47 -5.17
C LEU A 67 -3.27 1.64 -5.14
N ASN A 68 -2.84 2.80 -5.64
CA ASN A 68 -3.68 3.98 -5.70
C ASN A 68 -4.02 4.34 -7.15
N TYR A 69 -5.30 4.61 -7.39
CA TYR A 69 -5.88 4.94 -8.67
C TYR A 69 -6.53 6.32 -8.58
N PRO A 70 -6.27 7.23 -9.53
CA PRO A 70 -6.69 8.62 -9.42
C PRO A 70 -8.21 8.72 -9.60
N ILE A 71 -8.75 9.84 -9.12
CA ILE A 71 -10.06 10.33 -9.53
C ILE A 71 -9.92 10.85 -10.96
N THR A 72 -10.87 10.52 -11.83
CA THR A 72 -10.95 11.10 -13.17
C THR A 72 -12.35 11.62 -13.43
N GLU A 73 -12.55 12.38 -14.51
CA GLU A 73 -13.88 12.83 -14.93
C GLU A 73 -14.87 11.68 -15.19
N LYS A 74 -14.35 10.46 -15.44
CA LYS A 74 -15.16 9.29 -15.81
C LYS A 74 -15.38 8.31 -14.66
N ARG A 75 -14.62 8.42 -13.56
CA ARG A 75 -14.68 7.48 -12.45
C ARG A 75 -14.15 8.06 -11.14
N PRO A 76 -14.64 7.57 -10.00
CA PRO A 76 -14.04 7.89 -8.71
C PRO A 76 -12.62 7.33 -8.60
N GLY A 77 -11.89 7.85 -7.62
CA GLY A 77 -10.58 7.34 -7.23
C GLY A 77 -10.73 6.07 -6.40
N PHE A 78 -9.66 5.28 -6.33
CA PHE A 78 -9.64 4.07 -5.53
C PHE A 78 -8.30 3.88 -4.85
N SER A 79 -8.32 3.42 -3.61
CA SER A 79 -7.17 2.78 -2.97
C SER A 79 -7.49 1.31 -2.78
N CYS A 80 -6.59 0.43 -3.20
CA CYS A 80 -6.74 -1.01 -3.12
C CYS A 80 -5.59 -1.58 -2.30
N THR A 81 -5.92 -2.36 -1.28
CA THR A 81 -4.96 -2.96 -0.36
C THR A 81 -5.01 -4.47 -0.47
N LEU A 82 -3.84 -5.07 -0.62
CA LEU A 82 -3.64 -6.51 -0.70
C LEU A 82 -2.73 -6.97 0.45
N LEU A 83 -3.08 -8.12 1.03
CA LEU A 83 -2.24 -8.85 1.97
C LEU A 83 -1.94 -10.23 1.38
N ASP A 84 -0.67 -10.54 1.20
CA ASP A 84 -0.19 -11.79 0.59
C ASP A 84 -0.84 -12.11 -0.78
N GLY A 85 -1.11 -11.05 -1.55
CA GLY A 85 -1.72 -11.14 -2.88
C GLY A 85 -3.26 -11.23 -2.89
N GLU A 86 -3.90 -11.28 -1.71
CA GLU A 86 -5.35 -11.30 -1.58
C GLU A 86 -5.92 -9.92 -1.25
N LEU A 87 -7.09 -9.60 -1.81
CA LEU A 87 -7.77 -8.32 -1.56
C LEU A 87 -8.18 -8.24 -0.09
N SER A 88 -7.58 -7.29 0.63
CA SER A 88 -7.91 -7.00 2.02
C SER A 88 -8.89 -5.83 2.13
N GLU A 89 -8.70 -4.78 1.33
CA GLU A 89 -9.52 -3.57 1.41
C GLU A 89 -9.63 -2.87 0.05
N ILE A 90 -10.77 -2.23 -0.18
CA ILE A 90 -10.96 -1.27 -1.26
C ILE A 90 -11.67 -0.02 -0.75
N VAL A 91 -11.03 1.13 -0.94
CA VAL A 91 -11.56 2.44 -0.54
C VAL A 91 -11.92 3.20 -1.81
N ARG A 92 -13.19 3.58 -1.96
CA ARG A 92 -13.69 4.43 -3.04
C ARG A 92 -13.58 5.90 -2.62
N ILE A 93 -12.99 6.72 -3.46
CA ILE A 93 -12.74 8.14 -3.19
C ILE A 93 -13.59 8.98 -4.16
N GLU A 94 -14.62 9.63 -3.63
CA GLU A 94 -15.50 10.50 -4.41
C GLU A 94 -14.91 11.90 -4.56
N GLN A 95 -15.19 12.53 -5.70
CA GLN A 95 -14.97 13.95 -5.87
C GLN A 95 -16.11 14.72 -5.17
N ILE A 96 -15.79 15.43 -4.08
CA ILE A 96 -16.79 16.16 -3.28
C ILE A 96 -17.16 17.51 -3.92
N PHE A 97 -16.33 18.03 -4.84
CA PHE A 97 -16.56 19.31 -5.51
C PHE A 97 -16.66 19.14 -7.04
N PRO A 98 -17.79 19.51 -7.66
CA PRO A 98 -17.91 19.49 -9.12
C PRO A 98 -16.94 20.50 -9.74
N SER A 99 -16.14 20.07 -10.71
CA SER A 99 -15.19 20.89 -11.47
C SER A 99 -15.86 21.77 -12.54
N SER A 100 -17.16 22.05 -12.40
CA SER A 100 -17.81 23.13 -13.14
C SER A 100 -17.95 24.29 -12.19
N GLY A 101 -17.34 25.43 -12.49
CA GLY A 101 -17.57 26.72 -11.83
C GLY A 101 -19.00 27.22 -12.00
N LYS A 102 -20.00 26.41 -11.63
CA LYS A 102 -21.32 26.87 -11.26
C LYS A 102 -21.20 27.33 -9.82
N GLU A 103 -21.17 28.64 -9.69
CA GLU A 103 -21.11 29.43 -8.47
C GLU A 103 -22.01 28.82 -7.36
N LEU A 104 -21.49 28.86 -6.14
CA LEU A 104 -22.26 28.65 -4.91
C LEU A 104 -23.27 29.79 -4.71
#